data_AF-A0A929Y6M5-F1
#
_entry.id   AF-A0A929Y6M5-F1
#
_cell.length_a   1.000
_cell.length_b   1.000
_cell.length_c   1.000
_cell.angle_alpha   90.00
_cell.angle_beta   90.00
_cell.angle_gamma   90.00
#
_symmetry.space_group_name_H-M   'P 1'
#
loop_
_entity.id
_entity.type
_entity.pdbx_description
1 polymer ?
#
loop_
_entity_poly.entity_id
_entity_poly.type
_entity_poly.pdbx_seq_one_letter_code
_entity_poly.pdbx_strand_id
1 'polypeptide(L)' 'MLYIGEDLDVLMELCDRILVLCGGKVSGILDARKTTKEEIGLLMTGTIQTETREESVYPKRGEE' A
#
# COMPACT_ATOMS: atom_id res chain seq x y z
N MET A 1 -7.33 6.09 -12.45
CA MET A 1 -8.16 4.92 -12.11
C MET A 1 -7.71 4.41 -10.75
N LEU A 2 -8.63 3.94 -9.91
CA LEU A 2 -8.33 3.37 -8.60
C LEU A 2 -8.76 1.91 -8.62
N TYR A 3 -7.83 1.01 -8.32
CA TYR A 3 -8.06 -0.43 -8.23
C TYR A 3 -7.84 -0.86 -6.79
N ILE A 4 -8.74 -1.71 -6.29
CA ILE A 4 -8.66 -2.32 -4.96
C ILE A 4 -8.94 -3.80 -5.18
N GLY A 5 -8.00 -4.64 -4.75
CA GLY A 5 -8.08 -6.08 -4.92
C GLY A 5 -6.96 -6.78 -4.17
N GLU A 6 -6.99 -8.11 -4.20
CA GLU A 6 -6.01 -8.98 -3.55
C GLU A 6 -5.03 -9.64 -4.53
N ASP A 7 -5.39 -9.71 -5.82
CA ASP A 7 -4.56 -10.32 -6.85
C ASP A 7 -3.40 -9.39 -7.24
N LEU A 8 -2.21 -9.72 -6.75
CA LEU A 8 -1.02 -8.92 -6.98
C LEU A 8 -0.55 -8.94 -8.44
N ASP A 9 -0.72 -10.04 -9.18
CA ASP A 9 -0.33 -10.11 -10.59
C ASP A 9 -1.09 -9.07 -11.41
N VAL A 10 -2.41 -9.09 -11.25
CA VAL A 10 -3.32 -8.18 -11.95
C VAL A 10 -3.03 -6.74 -11.55
N LEU A 11 -2.84 -6.47 -10.25
CA LEU A 11 -2.54 -5.11 -9.77
C LEU A 11 -1.19 -4.60 -10.28
N MET A 12 -0.15 -5.44 -10.31
CA MET A 12 1.17 -5.06 -10.80
C MET A 12 1.19 -4.83 -12.32
N GLU A 13 0.35 -5.52 -13.09
CA GLU A 13 0.24 -5.31 -14.53
C GLU A 13 -0.55 -4.04 -14.90
N LEU A 14 -1.55 -3.69 -14.10
CA LEU A 14 -2.47 -2.58 -14.40
C LEU A 14 -2.11 -1.25 -13.74
N CYS A 15 -1.39 -1.25 -12.61
CA CYS A 15 -1.13 -0.05 -11.82
C CYS A 15 0.30 0.47 -12.01
N ASP A 16 0.48 1.80 -11.91
CA ASP A 16 1.82 2.40 -11.83
C ASP A 16 2.39 2.35 -10.39
N ARG A 17 1.50 2.43 -9.39
CA ARG A 17 1.85 2.49 -7.98
C ARG A 17 0.91 1.62 -7.16
N ILE A 18 1.45 0.96 -6.15
CA ILE A 18 0.73 0.09 -5.24
C ILE A 18 0.89 0.63 -3.83
N LEU A 19 -0.23 0.97 -3.19
CA LEU A 19 -0.29 1.31 -1.77
C LEU A 19 -0.69 0.06 -1.00
N VAL A 20 0.08 -0.26 0.04
CA VAL A 20 -0.18 -1.43 0.88
C VAL A 20 -0.69 -0.98 2.24
N LEU A 21 -1.79 -1.59 2.68
CA LEU A 21 -2.40 -1.35 3.98
C LEU A 21 -2.21 -2.58 4.88
N CYS A 22 -1.83 -2.37 6.14
CA CYS A 22 -1.86 -3.39 7.18
C CYS A 22 -2.45 -2.76 8.45
N GLY A 23 -3.45 -3.42 9.05
CA GLY A 23 -4.06 -2.95 10.31
C GLY A 23 -4.67 -1.54 10.26
N GLY A 24 -5.18 -1.13 9.09
CA GLY A 24 -5.78 0.20 8.90
C GLY A 24 -4.77 1.34 8.77
N LYS A 25 -3.48 1.03 8.59
CA LYS A 25 -2.41 2.00 8.34
C LYS A 25 -1.69 1.68 7.02
N VAL A 26 -1.11 2.71 6.42
CA VAL A 26 -0.27 2.57 5.24
C VAL A 26 1.05 1.94 5.66
N SER A 27 1.30 0.72 5.18
CA SER A 27 2.59 0.03 5.36
C SER A 27 3.64 0.57 4.40
N GLY A 28 3.23 1.08 3.24
CA GLY A 28 4.15 1.64 2.25
C GLY A 28 3.49 1.91 0.90
N ILE A 29 4.21 2.65 0.05
CA ILE A 29 3.84 2.88 -1.34
C ILE A 29 4.99 2.48 -2.24
N LEU A 30 4.72 1.62 -3.21
CA LEU A 30 5.69 1.01 -4.12
C LEU A 30 5.39 1.40 -5.57
N ASP A 31 6.44 1.40 -6.41
CA ASP A 31 6.30 1.45 -7.87
C ASP A 31 6.09 0.02 -8.37
N ALA A 32 4.94 -0.23 -9.01
CA ALA A 32 4.53 -1.56 -9.45
C ALA A 32 5.54 -2.21 -10.42
N ARG A 33 6.29 -1.38 -11.16
CA ARG A 33 7.25 -1.84 -12.17
C ARG A 33 8.62 -2.18 -11.59
N LYS A 34 8.89 -1.79 -10.35
CA LYS A 34 10.19 -1.97 -9.69
C LYS A 34 10.15 -2.91 -8.50
N THR A 35 8.95 -3.21 -8.01
CA THR A 35 8.77 -4.05 -6.84
C THR A 35 8.49 -5.49 -7.21
N THR A 36 8.66 -6.40 -6.25
CA THR A 36 8.26 -7.81 -6.40
C THR A 36 7.04 -8.14 -5.53
N LYS A 37 6.37 -9.25 -5.84
CA LYS A 37 5.24 -9.73 -5.03
C LYS A 37 5.65 -10.02 -3.59
N GLU A 38 6.86 -10.53 -3.39
CA GLU A 38 7.39 -10.86 -2.07
C GLU A 38 7.55 -9.59 -1.23
N GLU A 39 8.04 -8.49 -1.81
CA GLU A 39 8.13 -7.20 -1.13
C GLU A 39 6.76 -6.67 -0.72
N ILE A 40 5.78 -6.72 -1.64
CA ILE A 40 4.40 -6.33 -1.35
C ILE A 40 3.83 -7.21 -0.24
N GLY A 41 3.99 -8.53 -0.32
CA GLY A 41 3.51 -9.48 0.67
C GLY A 41 4.12 -9.21 2.06
N LEU A 42 5.38 -8.80 2.12
CA LEU A 42 6.05 -8.46 3.37
C LEU A 42 5.52 -7.16 4.01
N LEU A 43 5.07 -6.20 3.20
CA LEU A 43 4.35 -5.01 3.67
C LEU A 43 2.92 -5.35 4.13
N MET A 44 2.28 -6.33 3.49
CA MET A 44 0.93 -6.81 3.85
C MET A 44 0.93 -7.53 5.21
N THR A 45 2.00 -8.23 5.56
CA THR A 45 2.15 -8.88 6.88
C THR A 45 2.60 -7.92 7.98
N GLY A 46 2.90 -6.66 7.63
CA GLY A 46 3.42 -5.66 8.56
C GLY A 46 4.84 -5.93 9.05
N THR A 47 5.55 -6.88 8.43
CA THR A 47 6.93 -7.25 8.81
C THR A 47 7.92 -6.16 8.42
N ILE A 48 7.63 -5.43 7.34
CA ILE A 48 8.34 -4.21 6.95
C ILE A 48 7.30 -3.09 6.82
N GLN A 49 7.62 -1.91 7.35
CA GLN A 49 6.86 -0.69 7.14
C GLN A 49 7.83 0.34 6.59
N THR A 50 7.54 0.88 5.41
CA THR A 50 8.28 2.01 4.88
C THR A 50 7.61 3.27 5.40
N GLU A 51 8.37 4.09 6.13
CA GLU A 51 7.89 5.38 6.61
C GLU A 51 7.57 6.26 5.41
N THR A 52 6.31 6.20 4.98
CA THR A 52 5.81 7.13 4.00
C THR A 52 5.63 8.44 4.74
N ARG A 53 6.37 9.46 4.32
CA ARG A 53 6.20 10.85 4.77
C ARG A 53 4.85 11.36 4.26
N GLU A 54 3.75 10.85 4.83
CA GLU A 54 2.40 11.36 4.63
C GLU A 54 2.07 12.31 5.79
N GLU A 55 2.39 13.59 5.60
CA GLU A 55 1.64 14.65 6.24
C GLU A 55 0.17 14.49 5.84
N SER A 56 -0.69 14.17 6.82
CA SER A 56 -1.94 14.88 7.06
C SER A 56 -2.76 15.29 5.82
N VAL A 57 -3.17 14.35 4.95
CA VAL A 57 -4.16 14.64 3.88
C VAL A 57 -5.59 14.23 4.28
N TYR A 58 -5.76 13.44 5.35
CA TYR A 58 -7.08 13.14 5.91
C TYR A 58 -7.18 13.68 7.33
N PRO A 59 -8.05 14.68 7.60
CA PRO A 59 -8.37 15.03 8.97
C PRO A 59 -8.94 13.78 9.65
N LYS A 60 -8.37 13.43 10.81
CA LYS A 60 -8.92 12.41 11.72
C LYS A 60 -10.37 12.80 11.99
N ARG A 61 -11.32 12.18 11.28
CA ARG A 61 -12.73 12.27 11.65
C ARG A 61 -12.83 11.57 13.01
N GLY A 62 -13.18 12.37 14.01
CA GLY A 62 -13.11 12.04 15.41
C GLY A 62 -13.71 10.67 15.73
N GLU A 63 -13.10 10.05 16.72
CA GLU A 63 -13.72 9.04 17.56
C GLU A 63 -14.99 9.68 18.16
N GLU A 64 -16.16 9.10 17.86
CA GLU A 64 -17.34 9.17 18.69
C GLU A 64 -17.69 7.74 19.10
#